data_AF-A0A6N3AP18-F1
#
_entry.id   AF-A0A6N3AP18-F1
#
_cell.length_a   1.000
_cell.length_b   1.000
_cell.length_c   1.000
_cell.angle_alpha   90.00
_cell.angle_beta   90.00
_cell.angle_gamma   90.00
#
_symmetry.space_group_name_H-M   'P 1'
#
loop_
_entity.id
_entity.type
_entity.pdbx_description
1 polymer ?
#
loop_
_entity_poly.entity_id
_entity_poly.type
_entity_poly.pdbx_seq_one_letter_code
_entity_poly.pdbx_strand_id
1 'polypeptide(L)'
;MRKLNKIFAALAISTISITTVTIDTYSNAAQAAPTIGTNQKGEVVFDNSHGQTAGAADWTIDGGFSDYANSITQQGYKVTELRGESNITPQALKGKKILVIPEASIPFKTSEQKAMTDFTQQGGSILFISDHYNADRNLNRIDSSEAMNGYRRGAYSDMTKGMTDGERKSKAMQDVQSTDWLAQTFGVRFRYNALNNLTTSHMYKGKKV
;
A
#
# COMPACT_ATOMS: atom_id res chain seq x y z
N MET A 1 -52.48 -4.18 59.86
CA MET A 1 -51.95 -3.11 58.98
C MET A 1 -50.45 -3.29 58.84
N ARG A 2 -49.96 -3.82 57.71
CA ARG A 2 -48.53 -4.09 57.44
C ARG A 2 -48.00 -2.96 56.55
N LYS A 3 -47.00 -2.20 57.02
CA LYS A 3 -46.38 -1.11 56.26
C LYS A 3 -45.50 -1.70 55.15
N LEU A 4 -45.76 -1.31 53.91
CA LEU A 4 -44.99 -1.69 52.73
C LEU A 4 -43.86 -0.66 52.54
N ASN A 5 -42.61 -1.05 52.78
CA ASN A 5 -41.45 -0.19 52.47
C ASN A 5 -41.15 -0.28 50.97
N LYS A 6 -41.35 0.83 50.25
CA LYS A 6 -40.94 0.95 48.85
C LYS A 6 -39.44 1.22 48.81
N ILE A 7 -38.66 0.24 48.37
CA ILE A 7 -37.24 0.42 48.05
C ILE A 7 -37.17 0.94 46.62
N PHE A 8 -36.75 2.21 46.45
CA PHE A 8 -36.40 2.75 45.14
C PHE A 8 -34.97 2.31 44.82
N ALA A 9 -34.81 1.41 43.84
CA ALA A 9 -33.51 1.10 43.26
C ALA A 9 -33.17 2.21 42.24
N ALA A 10 -32.22 3.08 42.58
CA ALA A 10 -31.65 4.03 41.63
C ALA A 10 -30.65 3.30 40.73
N LEU A 11 -31.00 3.11 39.45
CA LEU A 11 -30.10 2.57 38.45
C LEU A 11 -29.16 3.69 37.99
N ALA A 12 -27.91 3.69 38.49
CA ALA A 12 -26.88 4.58 37.99
C ALA A 12 -26.41 4.08 36.61
N ILE A 13 -26.91 4.71 35.54
CA ILE A 13 -26.41 4.48 34.19
C ILE A 13 -25.09 5.26 34.09
N SER A 14 -23.98 4.57 34.32
CA SER A 14 -22.65 5.07 34.00
C SER A 14 -22.55 5.21 32.48
N THR A 15 -22.54 6.44 32.00
CA THR A 15 -22.19 6.74 30.61
C THR A 15 -20.70 6.44 30.43
N ILE A 16 -20.39 5.27 29.87
CA ILE A 16 -19.05 4.99 29.37
C ILE A 16 -18.88 5.86 28.12
N SER A 17 -18.15 6.97 28.26
CA SER A 17 -17.64 7.72 27.12
C SER A 17 -16.65 6.82 26.39
N ILE A 18 -17.09 6.18 25.31
CA ILE A 18 -16.20 5.50 24.38
C ILE A 18 -15.44 6.60 23.65
N THR A 19 -14.24 6.91 24.11
CA THR A 19 -13.29 7.66 23.30
C THR A 19 -13.00 6.82 22.08
N THR A 20 -13.40 7.31 20.91
CA THR A 20 -12.92 6.79 19.63
C THR A 20 -11.41 7.02 19.61
N VAL A 21 -10.64 6.00 19.94
CA VAL A 21 -9.21 5.98 19.63
C VAL A 21 -9.13 5.82 18.13
N THR A 22 -8.79 6.89 17.43
CA THR A 22 -8.28 6.78 16.07
C THR A 22 -7.00 5.97 16.20
N ILE A 23 -7.05 4.68 15.85
CA ILE A 23 -5.82 3.91 15.62
C ILE A 23 -5.30 4.44 14.28
N ASP A 24 -4.59 5.56 14.35
CA ASP A 24 -3.75 5.99 13.25
C ASP A 24 -2.66 4.93 13.13
N THR A 25 -2.80 4.02 12.18
CA THR A 25 -1.78 3.03 11.76
C THR A 25 -0.53 3.69 11.17
N TYR A 26 -0.26 4.95 11.51
CA TYR A 26 0.78 5.82 10.99
C TYR A 26 1.85 6.16 12.04
N SER A 27 2.01 5.37 13.10
CA SER A 27 2.94 5.72 14.20
C SER A 27 4.41 5.89 13.75
N ASN A 28 4.77 5.43 12.55
CA ASN A 28 6.12 5.59 11.99
C ASN A 28 6.31 6.85 11.14
N ALA A 29 5.26 7.62 10.83
CA ALA A 29 5.38 8.86 10.05
C ALA A 29 6.15 9.97 10.80
N ALA A 30 6.25 9.90 12.13
CA ALA A 30 6.92 10.89 12.97
C ALA A 30 8.44 10.65 13.12
N GLN A 31 8.95 9.48 12.77
CA GLN A 31 10.37 9.16 12.88
C GLN A 31 11.09 9.53 11.57
N ALA A 32 12.25 10.19 11.67
CA ALA A 32 13.05 10.55 10.53
C ALA A 32 13.32 9.33 9.65
N ALA A 33 13.11 9.47 8.33
CA ALA A 33 13.31 8.38 7.39
C ALA A 33 14.76 7.88 7.44
N PRO A 34 15.00 6.58 7.62
CA PRO A 34 16.34 6.01 7.57
C PRO A 34 17.00 6.33 6.22
N THR A 35 18.31 6.45 6.26
CA THR A 35 19.15 6.67 5.08
C THR A 35 20.41 5.85 5.26
N ILE A 36 20.74 5.02 4.27
CA ILE A 36 21.89 4.13 4.32
C ILE A 36 22.72 4.23 3.04
N GLY A 37 23.98 3.80 3.11
CA GLY A 37 24.90 3.80 1.99
C GLY A 37 25.46 5.18 1.62
N THR A 38 26.20 5.24 0.52
CA THR A 38 26.82 6.46 0.00
C THR A 38 26.34 6.75 -1.42
N ASN A 39 26.21 8.02 -1.78
CA ASN A 39 25.67 8.43 -3.08
C ASN A 39 26.74 8.44 -4.17
N GLN A 40 27.28 7.27 -4.53
CA GLN A 40 28.30 7.16 -5.59
C GLN A 40 27.66 7.02 -6.98
N LYS A 41 26.56 6.25 -7.08
CA LYS A 41 25.87 5.96 -8.34
C LYS A 41 24.49 6.60 -8.46
N GLY A 42 24.04 7.33 -7.44
CA GLY A 42 22.70 7.90 -7.34
C GLY A 42 21.95 7.40 -6.12
N GLU A 43 20.68 7.79 -6.06
CA GLU A 43 19.81 7.48 -4.93
C GLU A 43 18.65 6.57 -5.35
N VAL A 44 18.40 5.54 -4.55
CA VAL A 44 17.23 4.66 -4.61
C VAL A 44 16.32 5.04 -3.45
N VAL A 45 15.04 5.26 -3.73
CA VAL A 45 14.04 5.59 -2.72
C VAL A 45 13.03 4.46 -2.59
N PHE A 46 12.76 4.03 -1.36
CA PHE A 46 11.72 3.06 -1.05
C PHE A 46 10.46 3.79 -0.61
N ASP A 47 9.30 3.39 -1.12
CA ASP A 47 8.03 3.88 -0.64
C ASP A 47 7.71 3.32 0.75
N ASN A 48 7.40 4.21 1.69
CA ASN A 48 6.76 3.92 2.97
C ASN A 48 5.62 4.92 3.22
N SER A 49 4.98 5.39 2.14
CA SER A 49 3.88 6.36 2.18
C SER A 49 2.51 5.78 1.86
N HIS A 50 2.46 4.48 1.58
CA HIS A 50 1.26 3.73 1.22
C HIS A 50 1.00 2.53 2.14
N GLY A 51 1.35 2.65 3.42
CA GLY A 51 1.03 1.62 4.40
C GLY A 51 1.93 0.38 4.35
N GLN A 52 3.21 0.56 4.05
CA GLN A 52 4.21 -0.51 4.10
C GLN A 52 4.41 -1.11 5.49
N THR A 53 3.96 -0.42 6.53
CA THR A 53 3.90 -0.92 7.91
C THR A 53 2.48 -1.22 8.38
N ALA A 54 1.54 -1.47 7.45
CA ALA A 54 0.15 -1.79 7.79
C ALA A 54 0.03 -3.17 8.45
N GLY A 55 -0.79 -3.25 9.51
CA GLY A 55 -0.98 -4.50 10.24
C GLY A 55 0.32 -5.01 10.86
N ALA A 56 0.73 -6.23 10.51
CA ALA A 56 1.99 -6.84 10.92
C ALA A 56 3.11 -6.71 9.87
N ALA A 57 2.90 -5.93 8.81
CA ALA A 57 3.92 -5.67 7.82
C ALA A 57 5.01 -4.72 8.36
N ASP A 58 6.22 -4.87 7.83
CA ASP A 58 7.34 -3.97 8.07
C ASP A 58 8.19 -3.89 6.81
N TRP A 59 7.61 -3.41 5.70
CA TRP A 59 8.26 -3.39 4.40
C TRP A 59 9.19 -2.19 4.19
N THR A 60 9.98 -1.89 5.22
CA THR A 60 10.88 -0.73 5.32
C THR A 60 12.33 -1.12 5.06
N ILE A 61 13.19 -0.12 4.85
CA ILE A 61 14.62 -0.35 4.57
C ILE A 61 15.44 -0.75 5.80
N ASP A 62 14.88 -0.62 7.00
CA ASP A 62 15.43 -1.10 8.27
C ASP A 62 14.62 -2.27 8.87
N GLY A 63 13.55 -2.68 8.20
CA GLY A 63 12.70 -3.82 8.54
C GLY A 63 12.86 -5.01 7.59
N GLY A 64 11.74 -5.55 7.12
CA GLY A 64 11.65 -6.74 6.27
C GLY A 64 12.34 -6.63 4.91
N PHE A 65 12.65 -5.41 4.42
CA PHE A 65 13.43 -5.19 3.20
C PHE A 65 14.88 -4.75 3.47
N SER A 66 15.35 -4.81 4.71
CA SER A 66 16.70 -4.37 5.09
C SER A 66 17.83 -5.07 4.33
N ASP A 67 17.77 -6.38 4.15
CA ASP A 67 18.78 -7.11 3.36
C ASP A 67 18.80 -6.66 1.89
N TYR A 68 17.63 -6.39 1.31
CA TYR A 68 17.55 -5.88 -0.05
C TYR A 68 18.11 -4.46 -0.15
N ALA A 69 17.74 -3.58 0.78
CA ALA A 69 18.28 -2.22 0.88
C ALA A 69 19.81 -2.24 1.06
N ASN A 70 20.33 -3.10 1.93
CA ASN A 70 21.76 -3.29 2.15
C ASN A 70 22.47 -3.76 0.87
N SER A 71 21.89 -4.70 0.12
CA SER A 71 22.44 -5.15 -1.17
C SER A 71 22.55 -4.00 -2.19
N ILE A 72 21.60 -3.06 -2.20
CA ILE A 72 21.62 -1.87 -3.07
C ILE A 72 22.74 -0.92 -2.64
N THR A 73 22.99 -0.76 -1.33
CA THR A 73 24.12 0.07 -0.86
C THR A 73 25.48 -0.50 -1.27
N GLN A 74 25.64 -1.83 -1.27
CA GLN A 74 26.85 -2.50 -1.71
C GLN A 74 27.14 -2.27 -3.21
N GLN A 75 26.10 -1.95 -4.00
CA GLN A 75 26.26 -1.56 -5.40
C GLN A 75 26.70 -0.08 -5.57
N GLY A 76 26.81 0.69 -4.48
CA GLY A 76 27.25 2.10 -4.49
C GLY A 76 26.11 3.12 -4.58
N TYR A 77 24.87 2.72 -4.30
CA TYR A 77 23.73 3.63 -4.23
C TYR A 77 23.49 4.10 -2.80
N LYS A 78 23.01 5.34 -2.66
CA LYS A 78 22.36 5.79 -1.43
C LYS A 78 20.93 5.25 -1.42
N VAL A 79 20.48 4.71 -0.30
CA VAL A 79 19.09 4.27 -0.13
C VAL A 79 18.40 5.17 0.88
N THR A 80 17.21 5.64 0.53
CA THR A 80 16.34 6.44 1.39
C THR A 80 14.93 5.88 1.40
N GLU A 81 14.13 6.36 2.35
CA GLU A 81 12.73 5.99 2.47
C GLU A 81 11.84 7.23 2.34
N LEU A 82 10.74 7.08 1.62
CA LEU A 82 9.71 8.08 1.44
C LEU A 82 8.58 7.86 2.45
N ARG A 83 8.57 8.66 3.52
CA ARG A 83 7.55 8.61 4.57
C ARG A 83 6.47 9.67 4.37
N GLY A 84 5.41 9.59 5.17
CA GLY A 84 4.25 10.46 5.10
C GLY A 84 3.06 9.75 4.45
N GLU A 85 1.98 10.46 4.15
CA GLU A 85 0.81 9.89 3.47
C GLU A 85 0.82 10.35 2.01
N SER A 86 0.73 9.42 1.06
CA SER A 86 0.65 9.71 -0.39
C SER A 86 1.71 10.70 -0.89
N ASN A 87 2.98 10.39 -0.61
CA ASN A 87 4.09 11.33 -0.81
C ASN A 87 4.89 11.08 -2.09
N ILE A 88 4.40 10.24 -3.01
CA ILE A 88 5.04 9.99 -4.31
C ILE A 88 4.78 11.20 -5.23
N THR A 89 5.57 12.26 -5.03
CA THR A 89 5.46 13.52 -5.77
C THR A 89 6.63 13.73 -6.72
N PRO A 90 6.49 14.58 -7.76
CA PRO A 90 7.63 14.91 -8.63
C PRO A 90 8.83 15.47 -7.86
N GLN A 91 8.58 16.24 -6.80
CA GLN A 91 9.63 16.80 -5.96
C GLN A 91 10.33 15.72 -5.13
N ALA A 92 9.59 14.75 -4.58
CA ALA A 92 10.17 13.62 -3.85
C ALA A 92 11.04 12.72 -4.74
N LEU A 93 10.63 12.54 -6.00
CA LEU A 93 11.34 11.70 -6.97
C LEU A 93 12.50 12.42 -7.68
N LYS A 94 12.61 13.74 -7.53
CA LYS A 94 13.65 14.54 -8.19
C LYS A 94 15.06 14.06 -7.80
N GLY A 95 15.86 13.72 -8.81
CA GLY A 95 17.24 13.27 -8.64
C GLY A 95 17.40 11.81 -8.16
N LYS A 96 16.30 11.09 -7.94
CA LYS A 96 16.32 9.65 -7.66
C LYS A 96 16.54 8.88 -8.96
N LYS A 97 17.10 7.68 -8.85
CA LYS A 97 17.34 6.77 -9.98
C LYS A 97 16.31 5.65 -10.03
N ILE A 98 15.96 5.13 -8.86
CA ILE A 98 15.03 4.02 -8.73
C ILE A 98 14.03 4.34 -7.60
N LEU A 99 12.76 4.09 -7.87
CA LEU A 99 11.69 4.03 -6.87
C LEU A 99 11.35 2.56 -6.63
N VAL A 100 11.44 2.09 -5.39
CA VAL A 100 11.03 0.74 -5.00
C VAL A 100 9.72 0.87 -4.22
N ILE A 101 8.70 0.11 -4.63
CA ILE A 101 7.38 0.13 -4.00
C ILE A 101 7.09 -1.28 -3.48
N PRO A 102 7.42 -1.56 -2.22
CA PRO A 102 7.07 -2.82 -1.61
C PRO A 102 5.63 -2.77 -1.08
N GLU A 103 4.81 -3.72 -1.51
CA GLU A 103 3.46 -4.03 -1.02
C GLU A 103 2.65 -2.82 -0.52
N ALA A 104 2.43 -1.84 -1.41
CA ALA A 104 1.56 -0.69 -1.11
C ALA A 104 0.17 -1.20 -0.70
N SER A 105 -0.30 -0.82 0.48
CA SER A 105 -1.61 -1.18 1.04
C SER A 105 -2.63 -0.04 0.92
N ILE A 106 -2.28 1.09 0.31
CA ILE A 106 -3.15 2.25 0.08
C ILE A 106 -3.15 2.53 -1.43
N PRO A 107 -4.32 2.74 -2.07
CA PRO A 107 -4.38 3.04 -3.50
C PRO A 107 -3.71 4.38 -3.83
N PHE A 108 -2.95 4.40 -4.92
CA PHE A 108 -2.28 5.61 -5.40
C PHE A 108 -3.28 6.67 -5.85
N LYS A 109 -2.97 7.92 -5.55
CA LYS A 109 -3.68 9.06 -6.13
C LYS A 109 -3.40 9.16 -7.62
N THR A 110 -4.31 9.77 -8.36
CA THR A 110 -4.10 10.10 -9.78
C THR A 110 -2.85 10.97 -9.99
N SER A 111 -2.55 11.87 -9.04
CA SER A 111 -1.33 12.69 -9.04
C SER A 111 -0.05 11.87 -8.85
N GLU A 112 -0.08 10.83 -8.03
CA GLU A 112 1.06 9.94 -7.78
C GLU A 112 1.30 9.00 -8.97
N GLN A 113 0.22 8.46 -9.54
CA GLN A 113 0.28 7.72 -10.81
C GLN A 113 0.93 8.55 -11.92
N LYS A 114 0.55 9.83 -12.02
CA LYS A 114 1.20 10.76 -12.95
C LYS A 114 2.68 10.99 -12.60
N ALA A 115 3.01 11.22 -11.33
CA ALA A 115 4.40 11.44 -10.90
C ALA A 115 5.31 10.24 -11.21
N MET A 116 4.82 9.03 -10.98
CA MET A 116 5.51 7.78 -11.34
C MET A 116 5.69 7.64 -12.86
N THR A 117 4.64 7.94 -13.63
CA THR A 117 4.70 7.92 -15.10
C THR A 117 5.75 8.90 -15.64
N ASP A 118 5.70 10.15 -15.18
CA ASP A 118 6.64 11.21 -15.57
C ASP A 118 8.08 10.84 -15.16
N PHE A 119 8.27 10.24 -13.97
CA PHE A 119 9.57 9.79 -13.47
C PHE A 119 10.19 8.73 -14.39
N THR A 120 9.41 7.74 -14.82
CA THR A 120 9.90 6.72 -15.77
C THR A 120 10.19 7.29 -17.15
N GLN A 121 9.34 8.21 -17.65
CA GLN A 121 9.60 8.89 -18.92
C GLN A 121 10.88 9.72 -18.91
N GLN A 122 11.29 10.22 -17.73
CA GLN A 122 12.54 10.95 -17.52
C GLN A 122 13.76 10.03 -17.26
N GLY A 123 13.61 8.71 -17.46
CA GLY A 123 14.68 7.73 -17.31
C GLY A 123 14.85 7.16 -15.90
N GLY A 124 13.93 7.47 -14.98
CA GLY A 124 13.82 6.77 -13.70
C GLY A 124 13.31 5.34 -13.88
N SER A 125 13.64 4.46 -12.94
CA SER A 125 13.13 3.07 -12.93
C SER A 125 12.23 2.84 -11.73
N ILE A 126 11.17 2.05 -11.88
CA ILE A 126 10.29 1.67 -10.77
C ILE A 126 10.32 0.16 -10.62
N LEU A 127 10.49 -0.31 -9.39
CA LEU A 127 10.32 -1.71 -9.02
C LEU A 127 9.06 -1.84 -8.16
N PHE A 128 8.03 -2.45 -8.73
CA PHE A 128 6.80 -2.80 -8.02
C PHE A 128 6.94 -4.22 -7.44
N ILE A 129 6.67 -4.37 -6.14
CA ILE A 129 6.68 -5.67 -5.46
C ILE A 129 5.32 -5.82 -4.78
N SER A 130 4.50 -6.77 -5.23
CA SER A 130 3.15 -6.97 -4.70
C SER A 130 2.98 -8.38 -4.17
N ASP A 131 2.21 -8.50 -3.09
CA ASP A 131 1.93 -9.77 -2.42
C ASP A 131 0.72 -10.50 -3.05
N HIS A 132 0.31 -11.58 -2.41
CA HIS A 132 -0.74 -12.50 -2.83
C HIS A 132 -2.16 -11.92 -2.78
N TYR A 133 -3.12 -12.73 -3.21
CA TYR A 133 -4.54 -12.45 -3.05
C TYR A 133 -4.91 -12.28 -1.57
N ASN A 134 -5.76 -11.31 -1.20
CA ASN A 134 -6.14 -11.04 0.20
C ASN A 134 -4.94 -10.60 1.06
N ALA A 135 -4.15 -9.70 0.49
CA ALA A 135 -3.01 -9.06 1.16
C ALA A 135 -3.36 -7.71 1.78
N ASP A 136 -4.63 -7.27 1.75
CA ASP A 136 -5.08 -6.06 2.47
C ASP A 136 -4.79 -6.16 3.99
N ARG A 137 -3.72 -5.48 4.44
CA ARG A 137 -3.27 -5.45 5.83
C ARG A 137 -3.91 -4.35 6.67
N ASN A 138 -4.59 -3.37 6.06
CA ASN A 138 -5.18 -2.22 6.77
C ASN A 138 -6.72 -2.18 6.67
N LEU A 139 -7.33 -3.21 6.06
CA LEU A 139 -8.77 -3.40 5.94
C LEU A 139 -9.46 -2.27 5.16
N ASN A 140 -8.75 -1.62 4.23
CA ASN A 140 -9.32 -0.58 3.37
C ASN A 140 -10.01 -1.13 2.10
N ARG A 141 -10.08 -2.47 1.97
CA ARG A 141 -10.66 -3.24 0.87
C ARG A 141 -9.86 -3.23 -0.43
N ILE A 142 -8.61 -2.80 -0.38
CA ILE A 142 -7.72 -2.73 -1.53
C ILE A 142 -6.52 -3.65 -1.26
N ASP A 143 -6.42 -4.71 -2.03
CA ASP A 143 -5.21 -5.55 -2.03
C ASP A 143 -4.05 -4.78 -2.66
N SER A 144 -2.81 -5.15 -2.31
CA SER A 144 -1.64 -4.44 -2.82
C SER A 144 -1.55 -4.40 -4.34
N SER A 145 -1.90 -5.50 -5.00
CA SER A 145 -1.91 -5.55 -6.47
C SER A 145 -2.99 -4.66 -7.08
N GLU A 146 -4.09 -4.41 -6.37
CA GLU A 146 -5.17 -3.54 -6.80
C GLU A 146 -4.75 -2.07 -6.69
N ALA A 147 -4.08 -1.71 -5.58
CA ALA A 147 -3.44 -0.41 -5.43
C ALA A 147 -2.44 -0.16 -6.57
N MET A 148 -1.59 -1.14 -6.88
CA MET A 148 -0.60 -1.03 -7.95
C MET A 148 -1.19 -1.04 -9.34
N ASN A 149 -2.20 -1.88 -9.61
CA ASN A 149 -2.86 -1.91 -10.92
C ASN A 149 -3.64 -0.62 -11.22
N GLY A 150 -4.11 0.08 -10.19
CA GLY A 150 -4.93 1.29 -10.30
C GLY A 150 -6.45 1.02 -10.26
N TYR A 151 -6.87 -0.21 -9.97
CA TYR A 151 -8.29 -0.56 -9.90
C TYR A 151 -8.56 -1.68 -8.88
N ARG A 152 -9.77 -1.68 -8.32
CA ARG A 152 -10.24 -2.77 -7.43
C ARG A 152 -10.91 -3.89 -8.22
N ARG A 153 -10.48 -5.13 -8.01
CA ARG A 153 -11.02 -6.31 -8.68
C ARG A 153 -12.47 -6.54 -8.25
N GLY A 154 -13.31 -6.92 -9.21
CA GLY A 154 -14.76 -7.08 -8.98
C GLY A 154 -15.53 -5.75 -8.79
N ALA A 155 -14.82 -4.62 -8.86
CA ALA A 155 -15.37 -3.28 -8.66
C ALA A 155 -14.73 -2.26 -9.60
N TYR A 156 -14.42 -2.66 -10.83
CA TYR A 156 -13.71 -1.81 -11.81
C TYR A 156 -14.45 -0.51 -12.13
N SER A 157 -15.77 -0.54 -12.34
CA SER A 157 -16.53 0.66 -12.66
C SER A 157 -16.71 1.63 -11.49
N ASP A 158 -16.62 1.12 -10.26
CA ASP A 158 -16.74 1.91 -9.03
C ASP A 158 -15.92 1.23 -7.94
N MET A 159 -14.68 1.70 -7.72
CA MET A 159 -13.80 1.18 -6.68
C MET A 159 -14.45 1.24 -5.30
N THR A 160 -15.40 2.14 -5.08
CA THR A 160 -16.09 2.30 -3.80
C THR A 160 -17.30 1.36 -3.61
N LYS A 161 -17.60 0.47 -4.56
CA LYS A 161 -18.74 -0.46 -4.46
C LYS A 161 -18.77 -1.26 -3.15
N GLY A 162 -19.80 -1.08 -2.34
CA GLY A 162 -19.94 -1.80 -1.05
C GLY A 162 -19.10 -1.24 0.09
N MET A 163 -18.39 -0.12 -0.12
CA MET A 163 -17.87 0.72 0.96
C MET A 163 -19.01 1.50 1.62
N THR A 164 -18.93 1.63 2.94
CA THR A 164 -19.67 2.57 3.79
C THR A 164 -19.31 4.01 3.45
N ASP A 165 -20.15 4.96 3.85
CA ASP A 165 -19.88 6.38 3.62
C ASP A 165 -18.57 6.87 4.25
N GLY A 166 -18.18 6.30 5.39
CA GLY A 166 -16.91 6.60 6.05
C GLY A 166 -15.71 6.14 5.24
N GLU A 167 -15.74 4.91 4.74
CA GLU A 167 -14.70 4.36 3.86
C GLU A 167 -14.57 5.16 2.56
N ARG A 168 -15.70 5.56 1.95
CA ARG A 168 -15.70 6.37 0.73
C ARG A 168 -15.07 7.75 0.92
N LYS A 169 -15.27 8.36 2.09
CA LYS A 169 -14.76 9.70 2.44
C LYS A 169 -13.36 9.64 3.08
N SER A 170 -12.84 8.45 3.33
CA SER A 170 -11.52 8.25 3.91
C SER A 170 -10.43 8.89 3.07
N LYS A 171 -9.35 9.34 3.71
CA LYS A 171 -8.22 9.92 3.00
C LYS A 171 -7.63 8.95 1.96
N ALA A 172 -7.60 7.65 2.26
CA ALA A 172 -7.14 6.61 1.34
C ALA A 172 -7.89 6.64 0.00
N MET A 173 -9.20 6.91 0.00
CA MET A 173 -10.03 6.92 -1.21
C MET A 173 -10.19 8.28 -1.90
N GLN A 174 -9.73 9.37 -1.29
CA GLN A 174 -9.73 10.69 -1.94
C GLN A 174 -8.82 10.69 -3.18
N ASP A 175 -9.25 11.33 -4.28
CA ASP A 175 -8.46 11.50 -5.52
C ASP A 175 -7.93 10.21 -6.17
N VAL A 176 -8.56 9.08 -5.87
CA VAL A 176 -8.32 7.79 -6.51
C VAL A 176 -9.28 7.61 -7.68
N GLN A 177 -8.76 7.17 -8.82
CA GLN A 177 -9.57 6.83 -9.99
C GLN A 177 -9.32 5.39 -10.41
N SER A 178 -10.41 4.65 -10.63
CA SER A 178 -10.35 3.29 -11.15
C SER A 178 -9.91 3.29 -12.60
N THR A 179 -8.71 2.79 -12.85
CA THR A 179 -8.11 2.65 -14.19
C THR A 179 -7.22 1.43 -14.22
N ASP A 180 -6.97 0.88 -15.40
CA ASP A 180 -5.94 -0.15 -15.59
C ASP A 180 -4.55 0.50 -15.78
N TRP A 181 -4.22 1.46 -14.90
CA TRP A 181 -3.10 2.38 -15.04
C TRP A 181 -1.76 1.67 -15.24
N LEU A 182 -1.47 0.63 -14.45
CA LEU A 182 -0.19 -0.07 -14.53
C LEU A 182 0.01 -0.72 -15.91
N ALA A 183 -1.04 -1.34 -16.44
CA ALA A 183 -1.00 -2.00 -17.74
C ALA A 183 -0.99 -0.99 -18.89
N GLN A 184 -1.77 0.09 -18.78
CA GLN A 184 -1.83 1.16 -19.78
C GLN A 184 -0.52 1.94 -19.87
N THR A 185 0.19 2.10 -18.75
CA THR A 185 1.42 2.90 -18.66
C THR A 185 2.67 2.06 -18.93
N PHE A 186 2.76 0.87 -18.33
CA PHE A 186 3.99 0.06 -18.34
C PHE A 186 3.82 -1.29 -19.04
N GLY A 187 2.63 -1.63 -19.54
CA GLY A 187 2.38 -2.91 -20.21
C GLY A 187 2.37 -4.13 -19.29
N VAL A 188 2.42 -3.94 -17.96
CA VAL A 188 2.42 -5.01 -16.96
C VAL A 188 1.21 -4.93 -16.05
N ARG A 189 0.76 -6.08 -15.55
CA ARG A 189 -0.39 -6.17 -14.63
C ARG A 189 -0.21 -7.31 -13.65
N PHE A 190 -0.48 -7.04 -12.37
CA PHE A 190 -0.65 -8.11 -11.39
C PHE A 190 -2.00 -8.80 -11.62
N ARG A 191 -1.99 -10.13 -11.81
CA ARG A 191 -3.21 -10.92 -12.01
C ARG A 191 -3.17 -12.18 -11.16
N TYR A 192 -4.26 -12.43 -10.43
CA TYR A 192 -4.48 -13.68 -9.70
C TYR A 192 -5.46 -14.56 -10.47
N ASN A 193 -5.12 -14.88 -11.71
CA ASN A 193 -5.88 -15.89 -12.45
C ASN A 193 -5.21 -17.24 -12.20
N ALA A 194 -5.96 -18.20 -11.66
CA ALA A 194 -5.74 -19.58 -12.09
C ALA A 194 -5.98 -19.61 -13.61
N LEU A 195 -5.17 -20.37 -14.34
CA LEU A 195 -5.38 -20.57 -15.76
C LEU A 195 -6.74 -21.26 -15.94
N ASN A 196 -7.79 -20.49 -16.23
CA ASN A 196 -9.11 -21.03 -16.48
C ASN A 196 -9.15 -21.55 -17.92
N ASN A 197 -9.48 -22.83 -18.09
CA ASN A 197 -9.64 -23.49 -19.39
C ASN A 197 -8.35 -23.59 -20.24
N LEU A 198 -7.28 -24.16 -19.67
CA LEU A 198 -6.12 -24.59 -20.47
C LEU A 198 -6.50 -25.77 -21.36
N THR A 199 -6.54 -25.56 -22.67
CA THR A 199 -6.49 -26.68 -23.62
C THR A 199 -5.03 -27.08 -23.80
N THR A 200 -4.60 -28.16 -23.16
CA THR A 200 -3.21 -28.64 -23.18
C THR A 200 -2.91 -29.51 -24.41
N SER A 201 -3.15 -29.00 -25.62
CA SER A 201 -2.80 -29.73 -26.85
C SER A 201 -1.29 -29.72 -27.15
N HIS A 202 -0.54 -28.73 -26.66
CA HIS A 202 0.87 -28.51 -27.01
C HIS A 202 1.77 -28.24 -25.78
N MET A 203 1.54 -28.94 -24.68
CA MET A 203 2.45 -28.88 -23.53
C MET A 203 3.83 -29.42 -23.93
N TYR A 204 4.88 -28.62 -23.73
CA TYR A 204 6.26 -29.05 -23.93
C TYR A 204 6.57 -30.22 -22.97
N LYS A 205 6.76 -31.42 -23.53
CA LYS A 205 7.14 -32.59 -22.73
C LYS A 205 8.63 -32.51 -22.46
N GLY A 206 8.99 -32.38 -21.18
CA GLY A 206 10.38 -32.50 -20.75
C GLY A 206 10.98 -33.83 -21.24
N LYS A 207 12.25 -33.79 -21.63
CA LYS A 207 13.00 -34.99 -22.04
C LYS A 207 13.07 -35.92 -20.81
N LYS A 208 12.53 -37.14 -20.91
CA LYS A 208 12.77 -38.16 -19.90
C LYS A 208 14.28 -38.43 -19.90
N VAL A 209 14.91 -38.21 -18.75
CA VAL A 209 16.28 -38.63 -18.46
C VAL A 209 16.26 -40.11 -18.14
#